data_AF-A0A7X0JF49-F1
#
_entry.id   AF-A0A7X0JF49-F1
#
_cell.length_a   1.000
_cell.length_b   1.000
_cell.length_c   1.000
_cell.angle_alpha   90.00
_cell.angle_beta   90.00
_cell.angle_gamma   90.00
#
_symmetry.space_group_name_H-M   'P 1'
#
loop_
_entity.id
_entity.type
_entity.pdbx_description
1 polymer ?
#
loop_
_entity_poly.entity_id
_entity_poly.type
_entity_poly.pdbx_seq_one_letter_code
_entity_poly.pdbx_strand_id
1 'polypeptide(L)'
;MAPIMDPSPPTGSRARRRWWAGIPAVWLSTLLLLAGGYFGSMQRFGAFLFSIPVLASLLLIAVVAAIRASMKRAGRAHLLVAWLLIGLTPLAYLESYDAVQQIRFLVWAATHYRQVPEVVKANNIVMGWDSWGMAGQDNYSYLVVDVDDRLESKDRAIRWTKQVGQSCGLWKTQRVWPEIYIATTYTNCPFNGIEPAE
;
A
#
# COMPACT_ATOMS: atom_id res chain seq x y z
N MET A 1 16.67 -20.98 31.02
CA MET A 1 17.33 -21.09 29.71
C MET A 1 16.53 -22.08 28.88
N ALA A 2 15.77 -21.60 27.89
CA ALA A 2 15.05 -22.47 26.97
C ALA A 2 16.03 -23.00 25.91
N PRO A 3 16.01 -24.30 25.57
CA PRO A 3 16.90 -24.84 24.56
C PRO A 3 16.56 -24.25 23.19
N ILE A 4 17.57 -23.70 22.54
CA ILE A 4 17.53 -23.24 21.15
C ILE A 4 17.24 -24.49 20.31
N MET A 5 16.07 -24.51 19.66
CA MET A 5 15.70 -25.56 18.70
C MET A 5 16.66 -25.49 17.51
N ASP A 6 17.65 -26.38 17.50
CA ASP A 6 18.48 -26.62 16.33
C ASP A 6 17.60 -27.17 15.19
N PRO A 7 17.62 -26.57 13.98
CA PRO A 7 16.85 -27.04 12.84
C PRO A 7 17.55 -28.24 12.17
N SER A 8 17.86 -29.29 12.94
CA SER A 8 18.46 -30.50 12.39
C SER A 8 17.40 -31.26 11.56
N PRO A 9 17.70 -31.61 10.29
CA PRO A 9 16.75 -32.34 9.47
C PRO A 9 16.50 -33.74 10.05
N PRO A 10 15.26 -34.24 10.04
CA PRO A 10 14.94 -35.53 10.63
C PRO A 10 15.58 -36.69 9.85
N THR A 11 16.14 -37.66 10.58
CA THR A 11 16.93 -38.79 10.04
C THR A 11 16.09 -39.86 9.33
N GLY A 12 14.77 -39.92 9.56
CA GLY A 12 13.87 -40.88 8.92
C GLY A 12 13.34 -40.42 7.55
N SER A 13 13.34 -41.29 6.54
CA SER A 13 12.93 -40.98 5.15
C SER A 13 11.52 -40.37 5.02
N ARG A 14 10.56 -40.82 5.84
CA ARG A 14 9.19 -40.26 5.89
C ARG A 14 9.14 -38.89 6.57
N ALA A 15 9.93 -38.68 7.62
CA ALA A 15 10.02 -37.40 8.32
C ALA A 15 10.74 -36.36 7.46
N ARG A 16 11.80 -36.77 6.73
CA ARG A 16 12.48 -35.96 5.72
C ARG A 16 11.51 -35.51 4.63
N ARG A 17 10.73 -36.43 4.04
CA ARG A 17 9.74 -36.10 3.00
C ARG A 17 8.65 -35.13 3.47
N ARG A 18 8.18 -35.25 4.73
CA ARG A 18 7.21 -34.32 5.34
C ARG A 18 7.80 -32.93 5.62
N TRP A 19 9.07 -32.88 6.01
CA TRP A 19 9.78 -31.62 6.25
C TRP A 19 9.98 -30.83 4.95
N TRP A 20 10.50 -31.48 3.90
CA TRP A 20 10.65 -30.89 2.57
C TRP A 20 9.33 -30.43 1.93
N ALA A 21 8.20 -31.04 2.31
CA ALA A 21 6.90 -30.64 1.79
C ALA A 21 6.40 -29.28 2.33
N GLY A 22 6.90 -28.82 3.48
CA GLY A 22 6.49 -27.55 4.09
C GLY A 22 7.36 -26.34 3.69
N ILE A 23 8.60 -26.58 3.27
CA ILE A 23 9.57 -25.53 2.92
C ILE A 23 9.04 -24.59 1.80
N PRO A 24 8.48 -25.08 0.69
CA PRO A 24 7.97 -24.20 -0.36
C PRO A 24 6.83 -23.29 0.12
N ALA A 25 5.96 -23.78 1.00
CA ALA A 25 4.84 -23.00 1.52
C ALA A 25 5.34 -21.83 2.40
N VAL A 26 6.34 -22.08 3.25
CA VAL A 26 6.96 -21.02 4.06
C VAL A 26 7.65 -20.00 3.17
N TRP A 27 8.48 -20.44 2.22
CA TRP A 27 9.20 -19.53 1.31
C TRP A 27 8.26 -18.65 0.49
N LEU A 28 7.20 -19.22 -0.07
CA LEU A 28 6.21 -18.46 -0.85
C LEU A 28 5.44 -17.46 0.03
N SER A 29 5.11 -17.84 1.27
CA SER A 29 4.43 -16.94 2.21
C SER A 29 5.34 -15.81 2.68
N THR A 30 6.64 -16.07 2.87
CA THR A 30 7.63 -15.03 3.17
C THR A 30 7.78 -14.08 1.99
N LEU A 31 7.87 -14.59 0.77
CA LEU A 31 7.97 -13.77 -0.44
C LEU A 31 6.72 -12.90 -0.61
N LEU A 32 5.53 -13.44 -0.33
CA LEU A 32 4.28 -12.68 -0.32
C LEU A 32 4.30 -11.54 0.70
N LEU A 33 4.74 -11.79 1.94
CA LEU A 33 4.84 -10.76 2.98
C LEU A 33 5.82 -9.65 2.58
N LEU A 34 7.00 -10.02 2.07
CA LEU A 34 8.01 -9.08 1.59
C LEU A 34 7.50 -8.25 0.41
N ALA A 35 6.81 -8.89 -0.54
CA ALA A 35 6.18 -8.19 -1.65
C ALA A 35 5.10 -7.21 -1.15
N GLY A 36 4.30 -7.61 -0.16
CA GLY A 36 3.29 -6.75 0.47
C GLY A 36 3.91 -5.49 1.07
N GLY A 37 4.95 -5.63 1.88
CA GLY A 37 5.68 -4.48 2.45
C GLY A 37 6.36 -3.62 1.38
N TYR A 38 7.00 -4.24 0.39
CA TYR A 38 7.68 -3.53 -0.70
C TYR A 38 6.71 -2.69 -1.53
N PHE A 39 5.62 -3.28 -2.02
CA PHE A 39 4.62 -2.56 -2.80
C PHE A 39 3.86 -1.54 -1.96
N GLY A 40 3.59 -1.83 -0.68
CA GLY A 40 3.01 -0.86 0.24
C GLY A 40 3.87 0.40 0.33
N SER A 41 5.19 0.26 0.43
CA SER A 41 6.10 1.41 0.53
C SER A 41 6.26 2.26 -0.75
N MET A 42 5.71 1.83 -1.89
CA MET A 42 5.88 2.53 -3.15
C MET A 42 4.89 3.69 -3.31
N GLN A 43 5.44 4.88 -3.54
CA GLN A 43 4.65 6.12 -3.76
C GLN A 43 4.05 6.24 -5.17
N ARG A 44 4.42 5.35 -6.10
CA ARG A 44 4.04 5.47 -7.51
C ARG A 44 2.72 4.75 -7.78
N PHE A 45 1.76 5.47 -8.35
CA PHE A 45 0.47 4.89 -8.75
C PHE A 45 0.60 3.69 -9.70
N GLY A 46 1.51 3.75 -10.67
CA GLY A 46 1.76 2.62 -11.58
C GLY A 46 2.25 1.36 -10.85
N ALA A 47 3.06 1.52 -9.81
CA ALA A 47 3.51 0.39 -9.00
C ALA A 47 2.38 -0.20 -8.15
N PHE A 48 1.48 0.64 -7.65
CA PHE A 48 0.26 0.20 -6.97
C PHE A 48 -0.65 -0.62 -7.89
N LEU A 49 -0.93 -0.14 -9.10
CA LEU A 49 -1.72 -0.90 -10.08
C LEU A 49 -1.07 -2.25 -10.43
N PHE A 50 0.26 -2.28 -10.56
CA PHE A 50 1.00 -3.52 -10.80
C PHE A 50 1.00 -4.46 -9.59
N SER A 51 0.94 -3.90 -8.37
CA SER A 51 0.92 -4.70 -7.13
C SER A 51 -0.32 -5.57 -7.01
N ILE A 52 -1.48 -5.13 -7.53
CA ILE A 52 -2.76 -5.86 -7.42
C ILE A 52 -2.67 -7.27 -8.04
N PRO A 53 -2.38 -7.43 -9.35
CA PRO A 53 -2.30 -8.76 -9.95
C PRO A 53 -1.13 -9.59 -9.40
N VAL A 54 -0.01 -8.96 -9.03
CA VAL A 54 1.16 -9.66 -8.47
C VAL A 54 0.85 -10.24 -7.10
N LEU A 55 0.34 -9.43 -6.17
CA LEU A 55 -0.01 -9.87 -4.83
C LEU A 55 -1.16 -10.90 -4.85
N ALA A 56 -2.16 -10.71 -5.70
CA ALA A 56 -3.24 -11.69 -5.87
C ALA A 56 -2.70 -13.04 -6.38
N SER A 57 -1.82 -13.03 -7.38
CA SER A 57 -1.21 -14.25 -7.91
C SER A 57 -0.33 -14.96 -6.87
N LEU A 58 0.51 -14.20 -6.15
CA LEU A 58 1.36 -14.74 -5.09
C LEU A 58 0.54 -15.30 -3.93
N LEU A 59 -0.54 -14.62 -3.54
CA LEU A 59 -1.46 -15.11 -2.51
C LEU A 59 -2.06 -16.46 -2.91
N LEU A 60 -2.57 -16.58 -4.14
CA LEU A 60 -3.12 -17.84 -4.65
C LEU A 60 -2.07 -18.96 -4.65
N ILE A 61 -0.85 -18.69 -5.12
CA ILE A 61 0.24 -19.68 -5.14
C ILE A 61 0.63 -20.10 -3.72
N ALA A 62 0.74 -19.15 -2.78
CA ALA A 62 1.07 -19.41 -1.38
C ALA A 62 -0.02 -20.25 -0.69
N VAL A 63 -1.29 -19.91 -0.89
CA VAL A 63 -2.44 -20.67 -0.36
C VAL A 63 -2.47 -22.09 -0.91
N VAL A 64 -2.31 -22.27 -2.22
CA VAL A 64 -2.25 -23.61 -2.84
C VAL A 64 -1.08 -24.42 -2.29
N ALA A 65 0.09 -23.79 -2.09
CA ALA A 65 1.24 -24.45 -1.48
C ALA A 65 0.97 -24.86 -0.02
N ALA A 66 0.34 -24.00 0.77
CA ALA A 66 -0.05 -24.29 2.15
C ALA A 66 -1.08 -25.43 2.25
N ILE A 67 -2.08 -25.45 1.37
CA ILE A 67 -3.07 -26.54 1.27
C ILE A 67 -2.38 -27.85 0.89
N ARG A 68 -1.52 -27.86 -0.13
CA ARG A 68 -0.76 -29.05 -0.54
C ARG A 68 0.15 -29.57 0.58
N ALA A 69 0.80 -28.67 1.32
CA ALA A 69 1.62 -29.02 2.47
C ALA A 69 0.78 -29.66 3.59
N SER A 70 -0.44 -29.14 3.80
CA SER A 70 -1.42 -29.68 4.76
C SER A 70 -1.85 -31.10 4.39
N MET A 71 -2.18 -31.33 3.12
CA MET A 71 -2.55 -32.66 2.61
C MET A 71 -1.41 -33.69 2.76
N LYS A 72 -0.16 -33.26 2.57
CA LYS A 72 1.04 -34.10 2.75
C LYS A 72 1.42 -34.35 4.22
N ARG A 73 0.62 -33.84 5.17
CA ARG A 73 0.89 -33.90 6.62
C ARG A 73 2.29 -33.34 6.94
N ALA A 74 2.61 -32.19 6.36
CA ALA A 74 3.81 -31.44 6.71
C ALA A 74 3.82 -31.09 8.21
N GLY A 75 4.98 -30.72 8.74
CA GLY A 75 5.10 -30.38 10.17
C GLY A 75 4.17 -29.22 10.55
N ARG A 76 3.39 -29.39 11.63
CA ARG A 76 2.39 -28.40 12.10
C ARG A 76 2.99 -27.00 12.25
N ALA A 77 4.21 -26.88 12.75
CA ALA A 77 4.92 -25.61 12.88
C ALA A 77 5.08 -24.86 11.55
N HIS A 78 5.44 -25.55 10.46
CA HIS A 78 5.61 -24.92 9.14
C HIS A 78 4.28 -24.42 8.58
N LEU A 79 3.19 -25.16 8.82
CA LEU A 79 1.85 -24.76 8.39
C LEU A 79 1.36 -23.53 9.17
N LEU A 80 1.56 -23.52 10.50
CA LEU A 80 1.23 -22.37 11.34
C LEU A 80 1.99 -21.11 10.90
N VAL A 81 3.30 -21.24 10.66
CA VAL A 81 4.13 -20.13 10.15
C VAL A 81 3.64 -19.64 8.79
N ALA A 82 3.36 -20.54 7.84
CA ALA A 82 2.87 -20.15 6.52
C ALA A 82 1.53 -19.40 6.60
N TRP A 83 0.55 -19.90 7.36
CA TRP A 83 -0.74 -19.23 7.54
C TRP A 83 -0.61 -17.88 8.23
N LEU A 84 0.26 -17.78 9.24
CA LEU A 84 0.53 -16.53 9.93
C LEU A 84 1.15 -15.48 8.99
N LEU A 85 2.13 -15.88 8.17
CA LEU A 85 2.74 -15.00 7.16
C LEU A 85 1.71 -14.52 6.11
N ILE A 86 0.86 -15.42 5.64
CA ILE A 86 -0.25 -15.07 4.72
C ILE A 86 -1.20 -14.06 5.40
N GLY A 87 -1.60 -14.32 6.65
CA GLY A 87 -2.49 -13.43 7.40
C GLY A 87 -1.89 -12.06 7.75
N LEU A 88 -0.57 -11.99 7.94
CA LEU A 88 0.15 -10.73 8.20
C LEU A 88 0.35 -9.88 6.94
N THR A 89 0.29 -10.46 5.75
CA THR A 89 0.51 -9.75 4.48
C THR A 89 -0.41 -8.52 4.30
N PRO A 90 -1.75 -8.60 4.47
CA PRO A 90 -2.61 -7.43 4.33
C PRO A 90 -2.29 -6.34 5.36
N LEU A 91 -1.88 -6.71 6.58
CA LEU A 91 -1.48 -5.74 7.59
C LEU A 91 -0.21 -4.99 7.17
N ALA A 92 0.80 -5.72 6.67
CA ALA A 92 2.04 -5.12 6.16
C ALA A 92 1.80 -4.19 4.97
N TYR A 93 0.80 -4.49 4.12
CA TYR A 93 0.43 -3.62 3.01
C TYR A 93 -0.32 -2.36 3.46
N LEU A 94 -1.26 -2.51 4.41
CA LEU A 94 -2.11 -1.44 4.91
C LEU A 94 -1.42 -0.51 5.93
N GLU A 95 -0.29 -0.92 6.50
CA GLU A 95 0.55 -0.03 7.32
C GLU A 95 1.07 1.16 6.52
N SER A 96 1.20 1.03 5.20
CA SER A 96 1.59 2.13 4.35
C SER A 96 0.45 3.13 4.14
N TYR A 97 0.68 4.36 4.57
CA TYR A 97 -0.17 5.51 4.26
C TYR A 97 -0.46 5.62 2.76
N ASP A 98 0.56 5.45 1.91
CA ASP A 98 0.44 5.66 0.47
C ASP A 98 -0.53 4.65 -0.18
N ALA A 99 -0.48 3.39 0.24
CA ALA A 99 -1.36 2.34 -0.26
C ALA A 99 -2.81 2.57 0.18
N VAL A 100 -3.02 2.95 1.45
CA VAL A 100 -4.36 3.27 1.98
C VAL A 100 -4.98 4.43 1.21
N GLN A 101 -4.20 5.47 0.93
CA GLN A 101 -4.70 6.65 0.20
C GLN A 101 -5.08 6.32 -1.26
N GLN A 102 -4.32 5.45 -1.92
CA GLN A 102 -4.66 4.98 -3.28
C GLN A 102 -5.93 4.12 -3.29
N ILE A 103 -6.12 3.24 -2.29
CA ILE A 103 -7.35 2.45 -2.16
C ILE A 103 -8.55 3.37 -1.94
N ARG A 104 -8.44 4.35 -1.03
CA ARG A 104 -9.49 5.33 -0.76
C ARG A 104 -9.84 6.13 -2.02
N PHE A 105 -8.82 6.57 -2.76
CA PHE A 105 -9.01 7.24 -4.04
C PHE A 105 -9.77 6.34 -5.03
N LEU A 106 -9.41 5.07 -5.18
CA LEU A 106 -10.13 4.15 -6.06
C LEU A 106 -11.60 3.98 -5.67
N VAL A 107 -11.89 3.87 -4.37
CA VAL A 107 -13.27 3.78 -3.86
C VAL A 107 -14.05 5.06 -4.15
N TRP A 108 -13.43 6.22 -3.91
CA TRP A 108 -14.02 7.52 -4.23
C TRP A 108 -14.25 7.67 -5.74
N ALA A 109 -13.27 7.35 -6.57
CA ALA A 109 -13.37 7.43 -8.03
C ALA A 109 -14.44 6.48 -8.59
N ALA A 110 -14.61 5.29 -8.00
CA ALA A 110 -15.66 4.36 -8.38
C ALA A 110 -17.07 4.90 -8.06
N THR A 111 -17.22 5.59 -6.92
CA THR A 111 -18.49 6.19 -6.50
C THR A 111 -18.79 7.52 -7.24
N HIS A 112 -17.75 8.24 -7.69
CA HIS A 112 -17.84 9.54 -8.35
C HIS A 112 -17.38 9.50 -9.82
N TYR A 113 -17.55 8.37 -10.49
CA TYR A 113 -16.98 8.10 -11.82
C TYR A 113 -17.35 9.14 -12.91
N ARG A 114 -18.49 9.84 -12.76
CA ARG A 114 -18.90 10.91 -13.68
C ARG A 114 -18.19 12.24 -13.43
N GLN A 115 -17.73 12.48 -12.22
CA GLN A 115 -17.06 13.72 -11.82
C GLN A 115 -15.57 13.68 -12.18
N VAL A 116 -14.94 12.50 -12.17
CA VAL A 116 -13.50 12.34 -12.49
C VAL A 116 -13.11 12.98 -13.83
N PRO A 117 -13.84 12.78 -14.95
CA PRO A 117 -13.50 13.44 -16.22
C PRO A 117 -13.78 14.95 -16.22
N GLU A 118 -14.68 15.43 -15.37
CA GLU A 118 -15.03 16.85 -15.29
C GLU A 118 -14.01 17.65 -14.51
N VAL A 119 -13.44 17.06 -13.45
CA VAL A 119 -12.44 17.73 -12.61
C VAL A 119 -11.07 17.83 -13.29
N VAL A 120 -10.72 16.90 -14.18
CA VAL A 120 -9.41 16.83 -14.86
C VAL A 120 -9.23 17.92 -15.95
N LYS A 121 -10.22 18.80 -16.17
CA LYS A 121 -10.17 19.80 -17.25
C LYS A 121 -9.20 20.96 -17.01
N ALA A 122 -8.86 21.25 -15.76
CA ALA A 122 -7.99 22.37 -15.40
C ALA A 122 -7.33 22.13 -14.05
N ASN A 123 -6.23 22.85 -13.80
CA ASN A 123 -5.57 22.85 -12.50
C ASN A 123 -6.52 23.39 -11.43
N ASN A 124 -6.96 22.53 -10.51
CA ASN A 124 -7.87 22.92 -9.44
C ASN A 124 -7.65 22.08 -8.18
N ILE A 125 -8.30 22.51 -7.11
CA ILE A 125 -8.45 21.72 -5.89
C ILE A 125 -9.88 21.21 -5.93
N VAL A 126 -10.03 19.89 -5.89
CA VAL A 126 -11.32 19.22 -6.05
C VAL A 126 -12.10 19.24 -4.74
N MET A 127 -11.46 18.80 -3.65
CA MET A 127 -12.07 18.69 -2.33
C MET A 127 -11.02 18.56 -1.24
N GLY A 128 -11.42 18.81 0.01
CA GLY A 128 -10.69 18.33 1.18
C GLY A 128 -10.58 16.81 1.15
N TRP A 129 -9.43 16.29 1.53
CA TRP A 129 -9.13 14.86 1.53
C TRP A 129 -8.72 14.44 2.93
N ASP A 130 -9.29 13.33 3.39
CA ASP A 130 -9.04 12.85 4.74
C ASP A 130 -7.61 12.27 4.87
N SER A 131 -6.84 12.82 5.81
CA SER A 131 -5.44 12.47 6.09
C SER A 131 -5.27 11.38 7.17
N TRP A 132 -6.32 10.65 7.55
CA TRP A 132 -6.25 9.52 8.49
C TRP A 132 -4.99 8.67 8.25
N GLY A 133 -4.07 8.70 9.20
CA GLY A 133 -2.81 7.95 9.13
C GLY A 133 -1.55 8.75 9.44
N MET A 134 -1.61 10.10 9.45
CA MET A 134 -0.57 10.88 10.13
C MET A 134 -0.94 11.04 11.60
N ALA A 135 -0.72 9.99 12.38
CA ALA A 135 -0.91 10.05 13.83
C ALA A 135 -0.12 11.24 14.42
N GLY A 136 -0.83 12.25 14.90
CA GLY A 136 -0.27 13.34 15.71
C GLY A 136 0.20 14.59 14.95
N GLN A 137 -0.10 14.77 13.66
CA GLN A 137 0.13 16.05 12.98
C GLN A 137 -1.17 16.56 12.35
N ASP A 138 -1.57 17.78 12.74
CA ASP A 138 -2.69 18.53 12.16
C ASP A 138 -2.33 18.96 10.73
N ASN A 139 -2.26 18.02 9.80
CA ASN A 139 -1.95 18.29 8.40
C ASN A 139 -3.23 18.18 7.57
N TYR A 140 -3.44 19.16 6.69
CA TYR A 140 -4.59 19.18 5.80
C TYR A 140 -4.22 18.53 4.46
N SER A 141 -5.01 17.54 4.05
CA SER A 141 -4.85 16.89 2.74
C SER A 141 -5.98 17.34 1.82
N TYR A 142 -5.66 17.41 0.53
CA TYR A 142 -6.59 17.85 -0.51
C TYR A 142 -6.40 17.00 -1.76
N LEU A 143 -7.50 16.71 -2.43
CA LEU A 143 -7.48 16.11 -3.75
C LEU A 143 -7.34 17.23 -4.77
N VAL A 144 -6.29 17.19 -5.59
CA VAL A 144 -5.94 18.26 -6.51
C VAL A 144 -5.68 17.71 -7.91
N VAL A 145 -5.97 18.51 -8.92
CA VAL A 145 -5.66 18.23 -10.32
C VAL A 145 -4.51 19.10 -10.76
N ASP A 146 -3.53 18.48 -11.41
CA ASP A 146 -2.41 19.16 -12.04
C ASP A 146 -2.11 18.55 -13.41
N VAL A 147 -2.64 19.20 -14.44
CA VAL A 147 -2.57 18.76 -15.85
C VAL A 147 -1.13 18.81 -16.38
N ASP A 148 -0.27 19.64 -15.79
CA ASP A 148 1.13 19.80 -16.20
C ASP A 148 2.11 18.88 -15.43
N ASP A 149 1.61 17.98 -14.57
CA ASP A 149 2.41 17.06 -13.74
C ASP A 149 3.57 17.74 -12.96
N ARG A 150 3.34 18.97 -12.49
CA ARG A 150 4.28 19.77 -11.68
C ARG A 150 4.36 19.26 -10.25
N LEU A 151 3.30 18.68 -9.70
CA LEU A 151 3.27 18.16 -8.33
C LEU A 151 4.17 16.92 -8.11
N GLU A 152 4.72 16.32 -9.16
CA GLU A 152 5.67 15.21 -9.06
C GLU A 152 7.07 15.64 -8.58
N SER A 153 7.43 16.92 -8.72
CA SER A 153 8.73 17.46 -8.32
C SER A 153 8.56 18.57 -7.31
N LYS A 154 9.35 18.55 -6.23
CA LYS A 154 9.29 19.57 -5.16
C LYS A 154 9.41 21.00 -5.69
N ASP A 155 10.35 21.27 -6.61
CA ASP A 155 10.57 22.62 -7.16
C ASP A 155 9.40 23.08 -8.03
N ARG A 156 8.78 22.16 -8.75
CA ARG A 156 7.62 22.42 -9.61
C ARG A 156 6.34 22.58 -8.79
N ALA A 157 6.21 21.85 -7.68
CA ALA A 157 5.09 21.96 -6.75
C ALA A 157 5.04 23.32 -6.04
N ILE A 158 6.20 23.95 -5.78
CA ILE A 158 6.27 25.34 -5.27
C ILE A 158 5.70 26.34 -6.29
N ARG A 159 5.90 26.10 -7.59
CA ARG A 159 5.28 26.96 -8.63
C ARG A 159 3.79 26.73 -8.72
N TRP A 160 3.35 25.48 -8.60
CA TRP A 160 1.93 25.13 -8.60
C TRP A 160 1.18 25.81 -7.44
N THR A 161 1.69 25.71 -6.21
CA THR A 161 1.08 26.35 -5.01
C THR A 161 0.91 27.86 -5.18
N LYS A 162 1.92 28.55 -5.72
CA LYS A 162 1.83 29.98 -6.03
C LYS A 162 0.74 30.30 -7.06
N GLN A 163 0.54 29.44 -8.06
CA GLN A 163 -0.49 29.64 -9.09
C GLN A 163 -1.90 29.46 -8.54
N VAL A 164 -2.11 28.51 -7.64
CA VAL A 164 -3.40 28.31 -6.96
C VAL A 164 -3.61 29.28 -5.78
N GLY A 165 -2.75 30.29 -5.62
CA GLY A 165 -2.89 31.34 -4.62
C GLY A 165 -2.57 30.90 -3.19
N GLN A 166 -1.84 29.80 -3.01
CA GLN A 166 -1.44 29.32 -1.69
C GLN A 166 -0.04 29.83 -1.32
N SER A 167 0.07 30.44 -0.14
CA SER A 167 1.33 30.99 0.38
C SER A 167 2.19 29.95 1.12
N CYS A 168 1.60 28.85 1.58
CA CYS A 168 2.28 27.82 2.34
C CYS A 168 2.87 26.72 1.44
N GLY A 169 3.96 26.11 1.92
CA GLY A 169 4.57 24.97 1.25
C GLY A 169 3.72 23.70 1.37
N LEU A 170 3.92 22.78 0.43
CA LEU A 170 3.41 21.41 0.53
C LEU A 170 4.39 20.57 1.36
N TRP A 171 3.84 19.77 2.27
CA TRP A 171 4.58 18.75 3.01
C TRP A 171 4.85 17.53 2.13
N LYS A 172 3.79 17.00 1.50
CA LYS A 172 3.84 15.78 0.69
C LYS A 172 2.88 15.90 -0.49
N THR A 173 3.28 15.35 -1.63
CA THR A 173 2.43 15.15 -2.79
C THR A 173 2.48 13.68 -3.18
N GLN A 174 1.32 13.12 -3.53
CA GLN A 174 1.22 11.73 -3.95
C GLN A 174 0.32 11.63 -5.18
N ARG A 175 0.82 11.05 -6.27
CA ARG A 175 -0.01 10.78 -7.45
C ARG A 175 -0.92 9.58 -7.16
N VAL A 176 -2.23 9.75 -7.36
CA VAL A 176 -3.25 8.70 -7.18
C VAL A 176 -3.99 8.33 -8.46
N TRP A 177 -3.86 9.15 -9.51
CA TRP A 177 -4.33 8.89 -10.87
C TRP A 177 -3.49 9.73 -11.84
N PRO A 178 -3.51 9.48 -13.16
CA PRO A 178 -3.06 10.48 -14.13
C PRO A 178 -3.64 11.86 -13.81
N GLU A 179 -2.76 12.86 -13.65
CA GLU A 179 -3.09 14.27 -13.36
C GLU A 179 -3.79 14.54 -12.01
N ILE A 180 -4.11 13.52 -11.20
CA ILE A 180 -4.75 13.68 -9.88
C ILE A 180 -3.79 13.29 -8.77
N TYR A 181 -3.67 14.19 -7.80
CA TYR A 181 -2.76 14.09 -6.68
C TYR A 181 -3.49 14.31 -5.36
N ILE A 182 -2.96 13.70 -4.32
CA ILE A 182 -3.21 14.13 -2.94
C ILE A 182 -2.08 15.07 -2.57
N ALA A 183 -2.43 16.31 -2.26
CA ALA A 183 -1.51 17.33 -1.78
C ALA A 183 -1.77 17.57 -0.29
N THR A 184 -0.73 17.40 0.52
CA THR A 184 -0.77 17.59 1.96
C THR A 184 0.04 18.82 2.33
N THR A 185 -0.58 19.73 3.09
CA THR A 185 0.03 20.98 3.55
C THR A 185 0.56 20.84 4.97
N TYR A 186 1.44 21.77 5.37
CA TYR A 186 1.89 21.86 6.77
C TYR A 186 0.76 22.34 7.68
N THR A 187 0.88 22.03 8.98
CA THR A 187 -0.03 22.47 10.03
C THR A 187 -0.29 23.97 10.02
N ASN A 188 -1.57 24.35 10.20
CA ASN A 188 -2.11 25.73 10.14
C ASN A 188 -2.15 26.38 8.75
N CYS A 189 -2.00 25.60 7.68
CA CYS A 189 -2.08 26.11 6.30
C CYS A 189 -3.18 25.41 5.46
N PRO A 190 -4.46 25.61 5.79
CA PRO A 190 -5.54 25.13 4.92
C PRO A 190 -5.55 25.91 3.59
N PHE A 191 -6.10 25.31 2.53
CA PHE A 191 -6.42 26.08 1.33
C PHE A 191 -7.61 26.99 1.59
N ASN A 192 -7.50 28.24 1.15
CA ASN A 192 -8.55 29.23 1.29
C ASN A 192 -9.82 28.78 0.53
N GLY A 193 -10.94 28.70 1.24
CA GLY A 193 -12.25 28.41 0.64
C GLY A 193 -12.57 26.94 0.41
N ILE A 194 -11.73 26.01 0.88
CA ILE A 194 -12.02 24.56 0.84
C ILE A 194 -11.80 24.01 2.24
N GLU A 195 -12.89 23.57 2.86
CA GLU A 195 -12.81 22.91 4.16
C GLU A 195 -12.06 21.58 4.03
N PRO A 196 -11.10 21.30 4.91
CA PRO A 196 -10.49 19.98 5.00
C PRO A 196 -11.57 18.96 5.37
N ALA A 197 -11.44 17.72 4.89
CA ALA A 197 -12.34 16.66 5.32
C ALA A 197 -12.10 16.38 6.82
N GLU A 198 -13.19 16.33 7.60
CA GLU A 198 -13.18 15.99 9.03
C GLU A 198 -12.78 14.52 9.29
#